data_AF-A0A8H7KFD3-F1
#
_entry.id   AF-A0A8H7KFD3-F1
#
_cell.length_a   1.000
_cell.length_b   1.000
_cell.length_c   1.000
_cell.angle_alpha   90.00
_cell.angle_beta   90.00
_cell.angle_gamma   90.00
#
_symmetry.space_group_name_H-M   'P 1'
#
loop_
_entity.id
_entity.type
_entity.pdbx_description
1 polymer ?
#
loop_
_entity_poly.entity_id
_entity_poly.type
_entity_poly.pdbx_seq_one_letter_code
_entity_poly.pdbx_strand_id
1 'polypeptide(L)'
;MNMIIGAVLAAALAQASSLTPPVLPLIVRNPYLSTWLPHAREAPWSHWPMFWAGHHIGFSVMVSLPDTNTIYPLLGRPQDSLPDSSPNFTVAEPSNYEVSFDAVTTNLTYTLQAKEPLAKSTKVTISFLSPITPTSTLRQSLPAAYFTIDIQGKGPVNVYTDVNGEWVSGNRDNTIIWELSDLSSTKIKSSSTKSWKVRRETEQHFTETSDKAEWGTLYFTSPENASHEAGTSAILRNKFAVHGGLSNQTDSNFRRIMEEEPVFAFSHVLDSSSPSITFSLGLVQDPVVQFAAARGLTMMRPLWTGSIPDADDMIKYHYSDFPTASSLATAYSEQLRLDAESLDLEGYGDIAALSARQVLGATYFSGTLSDPILFLKEISSNGNFQTVDVIFPSFPFFLYTNPQWLINLLEPLLEHQLSGQYPNKYSMHDLGAHFPNATGHADGQDEYMPVEECGDMLIMGLAVVNALRHEPKQTWLIGSHQMPEADQQILSLGSPFMASPGMIQSTQKGLIWKPFQENRLQKHG
;
A
#
# COMPACT_ATOMS: atom_id res chain seq x y z
N MET A 1 -8.65 -37.77 -14.59
CA MET A 1 -7.18 -37.70 -14.45
C MET A 1 -6.90 -36.36 -13.80
N ASN A 2 -6.90 -36.35 -12.46
CA ASN A 2 -6.88 -35.15 -11.63
C ASN A 2 -5.45 -34.63 -11.54
N MET A 3 -5.22 -33.42 -12.04
CA MET A 3 -3.95 -32.72 -11.87
C MET A 3 -4.08 -31.81 -10.65
N ILE A 4 -3.47 -32.25 -9.55
CA ILE A 4 -3.27 -31.47 -8.33
C ILE A 4 -2.25 -30.37 -8.69
N ILE A 5 -2.70 -29.14 -8.89
CA ILE A 5 -1.82 -27.98 -8.93
C ILE A 5 -1.64 -27.54 -7.47
N GLY A 6 -0.61 -28.07 -6.82
CA GLY A 6 -0.11 -27.46 -5.59
C GLY A 6 0.53 -26.14 -5.97
N ALA A 7 -0.05 -25.03 -5.53
CA ALA A 7 0.61 -23.73 -5.56
C ALA A 7 1.80 -23.82 -4.62
N VAL A 8 2.98 -24.09 -5.18
CA VAL A 8 4.25 -23.87 -4.49
C VAL A 8 4.37 -22.35 -4.38
N LEU A 9 4.04 -21.79 -3.22
CA LEU A 9 4.55 -20.47 -2.85
C LEU A 9 6.07 -20.60 -2.92
N ALA A 10 6.67 -20.02 -3.96
CA ALA A 10 8.07 -19.68 -3.92
C ALA A 10 8.19 -18.63 -2.82
N ALA A 11 8.47 -19.08 -1.60
CA ALA A 11 9.26 -18.29 -0.69
C ALA A 11 10.56 -18.05 -1.45
N ALA A 12 10.63 -16.94 -2.19
CA ALA A 12 11.91 -16.42 -2.64
C ALA A 12 12.76 -16.37 -1.38
N LEU A 13 13.83 -17.15 -1.35
CA LEU A 13 14.90 -16.97 -0.38
C LEU A 13 15.50 -15.60 -0.70
N ALA A 14 14.80 -14.53 -0.27
CA ALA A 14 15.38 -13.22 -0.17
C ALA A 14 16.61 -13.40 0.72
N GLN A 15 17.78 -13.10 0.18
CA GLN A 15 18.97 -12.97 1.01
C GLN A 15 18.61 -11.99 2.13
N ALA A 16 18.78 -12.41 3.38
CA ALA A 16 18.34 -11.63 4.52
C ALA A 16 18.98 -10.23 4.45
N SER A 17 18.14 -9.19 4.54
CA SER A 17 18.58 -7.80 4.65
C SER A 17 19.68 -7.68 5.71
N SER A 18 20.75 -6.97 5.39
CA SER A 18 21.92 -6.79 6.26
C SER A 18 21.75 -5.64 7.26
N LEU A 19 20.98 -4.61 6.89
CA LEU A 19 20.72 -3.45 7.72
C LEU A 19 19.65 -3.73 8.79
N THR A 20 19.79 -3.04 9.92
CA THR A 20 18.82 -3.04 11.02
C THR A 20 18.21 -1.63 11.19
N PRO A 21 17.29 -1.22 10.29
CA PRO A 21 16.67 0.09 10.36
C PRO A 21 15.85 0.23 11.66
N PRO A 22 15.72 1.44 12.21
CA PRO A 22 14.95 1.67 13.43
C PRO A 22 13.43 1.55 13.22
N VAL A 23 12.97 1.67 11.97
CA VAL A 23 11.57 1.62 11.56
C VAL A 23 11.49 0.82 10.27
N LEU A 24 10.50 -0.07 10.15
CA LEU A 24 10.27 -0.87 8.95
C LEU A 24 8.87 -0.64 8.37
N PRO A 25 8.72 -0.57 7.05
CA PRO A 25 7.40 -0.40 6.46
C PRO A 25 6.61 -1.71 6.52
N LEU A 26 5.35 -1.66 6.95
CA LEU A 26 4.45 -2.82 6.94
C LEU A 26 3.53 -2.72 5.72
N ILE A 27 2.56 -1.81 5.75
CA ILE A 27 1.56 -1.59 4.70
C ILE A 27 1.73 -0.16 4.19
N VAL A 28 2.43 0.02 3.07
CA VAL A 28 2.78 1.35 2.52
C VAL A 28 2.45 1.42 1.04
N ARG A 29 1.43 2.19 0.69
CA ARG A 29 0.94 2.33 -0.69
C ARG A 29 0.81 3.76 -1.17
N ASN A 30 0.46 4.67 -0.27
CA ASN A 30 0.27 6.10 -0.52
C ASN A 30 0.32 6.86 0.83
N PRO A 31 0.19 8.21 0.85
CA PRO A 31 0.35 8.99 2.08
C PRO A 31 -0.61 8.62 3.23
N TYR A 32 -1.77 8.04 2.92
CA TYR A 32 -2.80 7.69 3.91
C TYR A 32 -2.80 6.21 4.28
N LEU A 33 -2.51 5.31 3.33
CA LEU A 33 -2.26 3.90 3.62
C LEU A 33 -0.76 3.66 3.82
N SER A 34 -0.28 4.05 5.01
CA SER A 34 1.14 4.09 5.35
C SER A 34 1.37 3.72 6.82
N THR A 35 1.50 2.42 7.07
CA THR A 35 1.70 1.80 8.38
C THR A 35 3.09 1.17 8.48
N TRP A 36 3.75 1.41 9.60
CA TRP A 36 5.14 1.07 9.86
C TRP A 36 5.27 0.36 11.21
N LEU A 37 6.25 -0.52 11.31
CA LEU A 37 6.72 -1.12 12.55
C LEU A 37 7.70 -0.14 13.21
N PRO A 38 7.30 0.54 14.30
CA PRO A 38 8.25 1.33 15.06
C PRO A 38 9.20 0.41 15.82
N HIS A 39 10.35 0.95 16.25
CA HIS A 39 11.30 0.21 17.07
C HIS A 39 11.65 -1.17 16.48
N ALA A 40 11.92 -1.24 15.17
CA ALA A 40 12.11 -2.51 14.44
C ALA A 40 13.31 -3.36 14.89
N ARG A 41 14.09 -2.87 15.85
CA ARG A 41 15.17 -3.60 16.54
C ARG A 41 14.69 -4.34 17.80
N GLU A 42 13.48 -4.06 18.26
CA GLU A 42 12.81 -4.70 19.39
C GLU A 42 11.83 -5.77 18.90
N ALA A 43 11.17 -6.44 19.83
CA ALA A 43 10.18 -7.46 19.51
C ALA A 43 8.94 -6.82 18.83
N PRO A 44 8.43 -7.35 17.71
CA PRO A 44 7.29 -6.74 16.99
C PRO A 44 5.97 -6.67 17.78
N TRP A 45 5.88 -7.41 18.89
CA TRP A 45 4.74 -7.37 19.81
C TRP A 45 4.91 -6.44 21.02
N SER A 46 6.01 -5.68 21.10
CA SER A 46 6.26 -4.74 22.22
C SER A 46 5.64 -3.35 21.99
N HIS A 47 5.32 -3.01 20.73
CA HIS A 47 4.77 -1.73 20.31
C HIS A 47 3.63 -1.91 19.32
N TRP A 48 2.67 -0.98 19.36
CA TRP A 48 1.67 -0.88 18.29
C TRP A 48 2.34 -0.41 16.99
N PRO A 49 1.92 -0.93 15.81
CA PRO A 49 2.26 -0.29 14.55
C PRO A 49 1.91 1.19 14.58
N MET A 50 2.59 1.99 13.77
CA MET A 50 2.36 3.43 13.68
C MET A 50 2.03 3.85 12.25
N PHE A 51 1.23 4.90 12.13
CA PHE A 51 1.18 5.71 10.93
C PHE A 51 2.52 6.42 10.73
N TRP A 52 2.86 6.83 9.50
CA TRP A 52 4.16 7.45 9.22
C TRP A 52 4.45 8.68 10.11
N ALA A 53 3.41 9.42 10.51
CA ALA A 53 3.53 10.58 11.41
C ALA A 53 3.66 10.19 12.91
N GLY A 54 4.02 8.94 13.22
CA GLY A 54 4.34 8.48 14.58
C GLY A 54 3.16 8.10 15.47
N HIS A 55 1.93 8.34 15.03
CA HIS A 55 0.73 8.00 15.79
C HIS A 55 0.46 6.49 15.72
N HIS A 56 0.22 5.84 16.85
CA HIS A 56 -0.15 4.43 16.88
C HIS A 56 -1.43 4.16 16.08
N ILE A 57 -1.51 2.94 15.55
CA ILE A 57 -2.68 2.44 14.85
C ILE A 57 -3.00 1.04 15.36
N GLY A 58 -4.27 0.77 15.68
CA GLY A 58 -4.71 -0.56 16.06
C GLY A 58 -4.56 -1.51 14.89
N PHE A 59 -3.53 -2.35 14.96
CA PHE A 59 -3.31 -3.48 14.07
C PHE A 59 -2.57 -4.56 14.84
N SER A 60 -3.25 -5.69 15.08
CA SER A 60 -2.70 -6.78 15.86
C SER A 60 -2.74 -8.11 15.13
N VAL A 61 -1.80 -8.98 15.51
CA VAL A 61 -1.80 -10.40 15.17
C VAL A 61 -1.47 -11.20 16.42
N MET A 62 -2.28 -12.20 16.71
CA MET A 62 -2.01 -13.23 17.72
C MET A 62 -2.21 -14.61 17.11
N VAL A 63 -1.53 -15.59 17.68
CA VAL A 63 -1.78 -17.00 17.37
C VAL A 63 -1.96 -17.81 18.63
N SER A 64 -2.73 -18.90 18.54
CA SER A 64 -2.92 -19.87 19.61
C SER A 64 -2.49 -21.26 19.14
N LEU A 65 -1.76 -21.97 20.00
CA LEU A 65 -1.46 -23.39 19.83
C LEU A 65 -2.48 -24.23 20.60
N PRO A 66 -3.44 -24.91 19.93
CA PRO A 66 -4.54 -25.62 20.58
C PRO A 66 -4.08 -26.69 21.58
N ASP A 67 -2.98 -27.38 21.29
CA ASP A 67 -2.46 -28.46 22.14
C ASP A 67 -1.97 -27.98 23.51
N THR A 68 -1.64 -26.70 23.62
CA THR A 68 -1.08 -26.11 24.86
C THR A 68 -1.96 -25.01 25.45
N ASN A 69 -2.99 -24.56 24.71
CA ASN A 69 -3.72 -23.33 24.98
C ASN A 69 -2.79 -22.13 25.24
N THR A 70 -1.69 -22.05 24.49
CA THR A 70 -0.73 -20.94 24.60
C THR A 70 -1.00 -19.91 23.52
N ILE A 71 -1.14 -18.65 23.93
CA ILE A 71 -1.31 -17.48 23.08
C ILE A 71 0.02 -16.78 22.91
N TYR A 72 0.36 -16.49 21.65
CA TYR A 72 1.55 -15.76 21.27
C TYR A 72 1.15 -14.47 20.55
N PRO A 73 1.45 -13.29 21.10
CA PRO A 73 1.33 -12.05 20.36
C PRO A 73 2.46 -11.97 19.32
N LEU A 74 2.12 -11.62 18.08
CA LEU A 74 3.07 -11.57 16.97
C LEU A 74 3.21 -10.17 16.36
N LEU A 75 2.21 -9.30 16.50
CA LEU A 75 2.28 -7.90 16.07
C LEU A 75 1.37 -7.04 16.94
N GLY A 76 1.84 -5.85 17.30
CA GLY A 76 1.07 -4.92 18.13
C GLY A 76 1.11 -5.34 19.60
N ARG A 77 0.19 -4.81 20.41
CA ARG A 77 0.10 -5.18 21.83
C ARG A 77 -1.24 -5.79 22.22
N PRO A 78 -1.77 -6.78 21.47
CA PRO A 78 -3.07 -7.36 21.78
C PRO A 78 -3.11 -8.11 23.13
N GLN A 79 -1.96 -8.55 23.63
CA GLN A 79 -1.81 -9.18 24.95
C GLN A 79 -2.16 -8.24 26.10
N ASP A 80 -2.03 -6.92 25.93
CA ASP A 80 -2.39 -5.94 26.96
C ASP A 80 -3.88 -5.96 27.31
N SER A 81 -4.71 -6.52 26.42
CA SER A 81 -6.14 -6.69 26.65
C SER A 81 -6.52 -8.02 27.29
N LEU A 82 -5.54 -8.89 27.56
CA LEU A 82 -5.73 -10.20 28.19
C LEU A 82 -5.44 -10.10 29.70
N PRO A 83 -6.12 -10.90 30.54
CA PRO A 83 -5.79 -10.98 31.96
C PRO A 83 -4.38 -11.53 32.20
N ASP A 84 -3.68 -10.99 33.20
CA ASP A 84 -2.33 -11.43 33.61
C ASP A 84 -2.26 -12.92 33.96
N SER A 85 -3.38 -13.51 34.39
CA SER A 85 -3.50 -14.93 34.65
C SER A 85 -4.87 -15.46 34.24
N SER A 86 -4.90 -16.64 33.63
CA SER A 86 -6.13 -17.30 33.18
C SER A 86 -6.01 -18.81 33.39
N PRO A 87 -7.07 -19.50 33.85
CA PRO A 87 -7.09 -20.95 33.90
C PRO A 87 -7.27 -21.59 32.51
N ASN A 88 -7.70 -20.81 31.51
CA ASN A 88 -8.08 -21.33 30.19
C ASN A 88 -6.94 -21.27 29.17
N PHE A 89 -5.98 -20.37 29.34
CA PHE A 89 -4.87 -20.17 28.42
C PHE A 89 -3.65 -19.59 29.14
N THR A 90 -2.48 -19.71 28.50
CA THR A 90 -1.23 -19.06 28.93
C THR A 90 -0.79 -18.07 27.86
N VAL A 91 -0.31 -16.89 28.24
CA VAL A 91 0.34 -15.96 27.31
C VAL A 91 1.84 -16.21 27.36
N ALA A 92 2.48 -16.38 26.21
CA ALA A 92 3.92 -16.57 26.11
C ALA A 92 4.51 -15.73 24.97
N GLU A 93 5.78 -15.35 25.10
CA GLU A 93 6.50 -14.65 24.06
C GLU A 93 7.08 -15.65 23.04
N PRO A 94 7.03 -15.34 21.73
CA PRO A 94 7.73 -16.12 20.72
C PRO A 94 9.25 -16.16 20.96
N SER A 95 9.89 -17.27 20.60
CA SER A 95 11.36 -17.41 20.63
C SER A 95 11.96 -17.23 19.23
N ASN A 96 13.24 -16.86 19.14
CA ASN A 96 14.00 -16.74 17.89
C ASN A 96 13.23 -15.97 16.81
N TYR A 97 12.92 -14.69 17.08
CA TYR A 97 12.29 -13.83 16.09
C TYR A 97 13.33 -13.26 15.12
N GLU A 98 13.01 -13.27 13.84
CA GLU A 98 13.86 -12.78 12.75
C GLU A 98 13.07 -11.80 11.90
N VAL A 99 13.72 -10.72 11.49
CA VAL A 99 13.13 -9.70 10.63
C VAL A 99 13.96 -9.65 9.36
N SER A 100 13.29 -9.73 8.20
CA SER A 100 13.91 -9.50 6.90
C SER A 100 13.02 -8.61 6.04
N PHE A 101 13.61 -7.86 5.13
CA PHE A 101 12.86 -7.00 4.23
C PHE A 101 13.54 -6.90 2.86
N ASP A 102 12.76 -6.48 1.88
CA ASP A 102 13.22 -6.09 0.56
C ASP A 102 12.43 -4.86 0.08
N ALA A 103 12.48 -4.54 -1.22
CA ALA A 103 11.86 -3.34 -1.77
C ALA A 103 10.32 -3.34 -1.70
N VAL A 104 9.70 -4.50 -1.44
CA VAL A 104 8.23 -4.67 -1.53
C VAL A 104 7.65 -5.42 -0.33
N THR A 105 8.47 -6.15 0.42
CA THR A 105 8.06 -7.08 1.47
C THR A 105 8.80 -6.81 2.78
N THR A 106 8.11 -6.97 3.90
CA THR A 106 8.72 -7.13 5.23
C THR A 106 8.21 -8.44 5.84
N ASN A 107 9.12 -9.29 6.28
CA ASN A 107 8.83 -10.58 6.90
C ASN A 107 9.20 -10.54 8.37
N LEU A 108 8.26 -10.99 9.21
CA LEU A 108 8.48 -11.22 10.63
C LEU A 108 8.32 -12.72 10.89
N THR A 109 9.42 -13.40 11.20
CA THR A 109 9.44 -14.86 11.42
C THR A 109 9.66 -15.18 12.89
N TYR A 110 8.88 -16.12 13.41
CA TYR A 110 8.85 -16.50 14.82
C TYR A 110 8.97 -18.01 14.98
N THR A 111 9.60 -18.46 16.07
CA THR A 111 9.57 -19.87 16.48
C THR A 111 8.72 -20.04 17.73
N LEU A 112 7.63 -20.79 17.59
CA LEU A 112 6.72 -21.13 18.68
C LEU A 112 7.13 -22.46 19.31
N GLN A 113 7.36 -22.44 20.62
CA GLN A 113 7.78 -23.62 21.39
C GLN A 113 6.56 -24.44 21.80
N ALA A 114 6.59 -25.73 21.47
CA ALA A 114 5.65 -26.69 22.05
C ALA A 114 6.16 -27.16 23.43
N LYS A 115 5.24 -27.63 24.28
CA LYS A 115 5.53 -28.01 25.68
C LYS A 115 6.50 -29.21 25.83
N GLU A 116 6.69 -30.00 24.77
CA GLU A 116 7.53 -31.20 24.76
C GLU A 116 8.78 -30.98 23.88
N PRO A 117 10.00 -31.25 24.36
CA PRO A 117 11.24 -31.12 23.55
C PRO A 117 11.26 -31.99 22.28
N LEU A 118 10.41 -33.01 22.23
CA LEU A 118 10.22 -33.91 21.08
C LEU A 118 9.11 -33.43 20.11
N ALA A 119 8.28 -32.46 20.53
CA ALA A 119 7.30 -31.83 19.66
C ALA A 119 8.02 -30.78 18.78
N LYS A 120 7.76 -30.87 17.48
CA LYS A 120 8.42 -30.02 16.48
C LYS A 120 7.97 -28.58 16.69
N SER A 121 8.92 -27.67 16.88
CA SER A 121 8.67 -26.23 16.88
C SER A 121 7.88 -25.83 15.64
N THR A 122 6.90 -24.93 15.79
CA THR A 122 6.19 -24.36 14.64
C THR A 122 6.77 -23.00 14.35
N LYS A 123 7.26 -22.80 13.12
CA LYS A 123 7.63 -21.47 12.65
C LYS A 123 6.40 -20.78 12.09
N VAL A 124 6.25 -19.50 12.41
CA VAL A 124 5.19 -18.64 11.86
C VAL A 124 5.86 -17.44 11.22
N THR A 125 5.52 -17.13 9.97
CA THR A 125 6.01 -15.95 9.26
C THR A 125 4.84 -15.06 8.88
N ILE A 126 4.92 -13.78 9.23
CA ILE A 126 4.00 -12.75 8.75
C ILE A 126 4.73 -11.95 7.67
N SER A 127 4.21 -12.00 6.45
CA SER A 127 4.80 -11.36 5.27
C SER A 127 3.91 -10.20 4.83
N PHE A 128 4.37 -8.95 4.98
CA PHE A 128 3.67 -7.75 4.56
C PHE A 128 4.12 -7.33 3.16
N LEU A 129 3.27 -7.48 2.16
CA LEU A 129 3.56 -7.15 0.77
C LEU A 129 2.87 -5.84 0.38
N SER A 130 3.68 -4.84 0.03
CA SER A 130 3.28 -3.58 -0.59
C SER A 130 3.80 -3.56 -2.04
N PRO A 131 3.00 -4.02 -3.03
CA PRO A 131 3.52 -4.26 -4.37
C PRO A 131 4.05 -2.98 -5.03
N ILE A 132 5.27 -3.06 -5.56
CA ILE A 132 5.80 -2.08 -6.52
C ILE A 132 5.74 -2.74 -7.90
N THR A 133 4.91 -2.20 -8.80
CA THR A 133 4.56 -2.86 -10.07
C THR A 133 4.75 -1.93 -11.26
N PRO A 134 6.00 -1.60 -11.63
CA PRO A 134 6.21 -0.49 -12.54
C PRO A 134 5.97 -0.81 -14.01
N THR A 135 5.68 -2.08 -14.31
CA THR A 135 5.10 -2.54 -15.59
C THR A 135 3.57 -2.42 -15.66
N SER A 136 2.89 -2.06 -14.56
CA SER A 136 1.43 -1.92 -14.50
C SER A 136 1.04 -0.73 -13.61
N THR A 137 0.87 0.44 -14.23
CA THR A 137 0.39 1.65 -13.52
C THR A 137 -0.98 1.44 -12.88
N LEU A 138 -1.85 0.60 -13.47
CA LEU A 138 -3.13 0.24 -12.85
C LEU A 138 -2.94 -0.44 -11.50
N ARG A 139 -2.14 -1.52 -11.44
CA ARG A 139 -1.82 -2.21 -10.17
C ARG A 139 -1.12 -1.29 -9.18
N GLN A 140 -0.17 -0.49 -9.66
CA GLN A 140 0.53 0.47 -8.81
C GLN A 140 -0.43 1.48 -8.19
N SER A 141 -1.51 1.86 -8.88
CA SER A 141 -2.48 2.83 -8.39
C SER A 141 -3.46 2.30 -7.35
N LEU A 142 -3.54 0.98 -7.14
CA LEU A 142 -4.48 0.40 -6.19
C LEU A 142 -4.07 0.76 -4.76
N PRO A 143 -4.93 1.41 -3.97
CA PRO A 143 -4.60 1.85 -2.61
C PRO A 143 -4.80 0.71 -1.61
N ALA A 144 -4.21 -0.45 -1.89
CA ALA A 144 -4.33 -1.66 -1.10
C ALA A 144 -3.02 -2.47 -1.13
N ALA A 145 -2.80 -3.23 -0.06
CA ALA A 145 -1.65 -4.11 0.14
C ALA A 145 -2.08 -5.40 0.83
N TYR A 146 -1.16 -6.35 0.94
CA TYR A 146 -1.43 -7.67 1.50
C TYR A 146 -0.61 -7.92 2.76
N PHE A 147 -1.12 -8.81 3.60
CA PHE A 147 -0.25 -9.54 4.51
C PHE A 147 -0.66 -11.01 4.55
N THR A 148 0.33 -11.90 4.60
CA THR A 148 0.13 -13.35 4.62
C THR A 148 0.72 -13.90 5.91
N ILE A 149 0.03 -14.87 6.52
CA ILE A 149 0.51 -15.61 7.67
C ILE A 149 0.73 -17.05 7.23
N ASP A 150 1.98 -17.47 7.26
CA ASP A 150 2.44 -18.81 6.86
C ASP A 150 2.95 -19.59 8.07
N ILE A 151 2.68 -20.90 8.11
CA ILE A 151 3.22 -21.79 9.13
C ILE A 151 4.11 -22.88 8.51
N GLN A 152 5.19 -23.21 9.21
CA GLN A 152 6.03 -24.38 8.91
C GLN A 152 6.16 -25.22 10.19
N GLY A 153 5.54 -26.39 10.21
CA GLY A 153 5.52 -27.23 11.40
C GLY A 153 4.52 -28.38 11.29
N LYS A 154 4.37 -29.12 12.40
CA LYS A 154 3.37 -30.19 12.52
C LYS A 154 2.44 -29.86 13.68
N GLY A 155 1.39 -29.10 13.41
CA GLY A 155 0.33 -28.78 14.37
C GLY A 155 -0.60 -27.69 13.84
N PRO A 156 -1.88 -27.70 14.26
CA PRO A 156 -2.78 -26.61 13.94
C PRO A 156 -2.35 -25.32 14.66
N VAL A 157 -2.45 -24.19 13.98
CA VAL A 157 -2.25 -22.85 14.54
C VAL A 157 -3.51 -22.06 14.31
N ASN A 158 -4.15 -21.61 15.38
CA ASN A 158 -5.26 -20.68 15.27
C ASN A 158 -4.69 -19.27 15.14
N VAL A 159 -5.10 -18.55 14.11
CA VAL A 159 -4.68 -17.18 13.79
C VAL A 159 -5.80 -16.22 14.15
N TYR A 160 -5.44 -15.07 14.72
CA TYR A 160 -6.31 -13.93 14.95
C TYR A 160 -5.61 -12.65 14.51
N THR A 161 -6.37 -11.78 13.86
CA THR A 161 -5.90 -10.44 13.51
C THR A 161 -7.04 -9.45 13.58
N ASP A 162 -6.77 -8.25 14.10
CA ASP A 162 -7.75 -7.17 14.18
C ASP A 162 -7.15 -5.83 13.77
N VAL A 163 -8.05 -4.93 13.33
CA VAL A 163 -7.79 -3.50 13.12
C VAL A 163 -8.86 -2.67 13.83
N ASN A 164 -8.56 -1.42 14.18
CA ASN A 164 -9.51 -0.51 14.85
C ASN A 164 -9.87 0.71 13.98
N GLY A 165 -10.58 1.67 14.57
CA GLY A 165 -11.01 2.90 13.89
C GLY A 165 -9.91 3.92 13.54
N GLU A 166 -8.69 3.77 14.05
CA GLU A 166 -7.60 4.77 13.84
C GLU A 166 -7.04 4.79 12.42
N TRP A 167 -7.49 3.87 11.56
CA TRP A 167 -7.17 3.82 10.13
C TRP A 167 -7.93 4.85 9.30
N VAL A 168 -9.08 5.34 9.77
CA VAL A 168 -9.98 6.20 8.98
C VAL A 168 -10.05 7.64 9.49
N SER A 169 -9.30 7.97 10.54
CA SER A 169 -9.22 9.32 11.10
C SER A 169 -8.04 9.46 12.06
N GLY A 170 -7.47 10.67 12.14
CA GLY A 170 -6.53 11.06 13.19
C GLY A 170 -7.20 11.57 14.48
N ASN A 171 -8.49 11.90 14.43
CA ASN A 171 -9.25 12.29 15.60
C ASN A 171 -9.99 11.09 16.21
N ARG A 172 -9.47 10.61 17.34
CA ARG A 172 -10.00 9.47 18.12
C ARG A 172 -11.41 9.68 18.69
N ASP A 173 -11.93 10.90 18.69
CA ASP A 173 -13.29 11.21 19.15
C ASP A 173 -14.34 11.15 18.03
N ASN A 174 -13.94 10.90 16.78
CA ASN A 174 -14.88 10.75 15.68
C ASN A 174 -15.70 9.46 15.79
N THR A 175 -16.99 9.56 15.46
CA THR A 175 -17.87 8.40 15.26
C THR A 175 -17.52 7.71 13.95
N ILE A 176 -17.37 6.39 14.01
CA ILE A 176 -17.20 5.54 12.83
C ILE A 176 -18.42 4.63 12.67
N ILE A 177 -18.69 4.26 11.42
CA ILE A 177 -19.67 3.25 11.07
C ILE A 177 -18.97 2.13 10.31
N TRP A 178 -19.56 0.94 10.34
CA TRP A 178 -18.98 -0.22 9.70
C TRP A 178 -20.01 -1.22 9.21
N GLU A 179 -19.59 -2.05 8.26
CA GLU A 179 -20.36 -3.19 7.78
C GLU A 179 -19.41 -4.32 7.36
N LEU A 180 -19.93 -5.54 7.29
CA LEU A 180 -19.26 -6.66 6.64
C LEU A 180 -19.89 -6.85 5.26
N SER A 181 -19.10 -6.67 4.21
CA SER A 181 -19.52 -6.90 2.83
C SER A 181 -19.05 -8.27 2.35
N ASP A 182 -19.96 -9.06 1.78
CA ASP A 182 -19.63 -10.23 0.98
C ASP A 182 -19.33 -9.77 -0.46
N LEU A 183 -18.09 -9.96 -0.90
CA LEU A 183 -17.64 -9.55 -2.23
C LEU A 183 -17.90 -10.63 -3.29
N SER A 184 -18.68 -11.66 -2.99
CA SER A 184 -19.06 -12.74 -3.94
C SER A 184 -19.99 -12.25 -5.06
N SER A 185 -20.76 -11.18 -4.83
CA SER A 185 -21.69 -10.60 -5.80
C SER A 185 -21.08 -9.54 -6.73
N THR A 186 -19.77 -9.33 -6.65
CA THR A 186 -19.03 -8.39 -7.49
C THR A 186 -18.96 -8.87 -8.95
N LYS A 187 -18.64 -7.95 -9.88
CA LYS A 187 -18.49 -8.29 -11.31
C LYS A 187 -17.23 -9.12 -11.57
N ILE A 188 -16.28 -9.10 -10.64
CA ILE A 188 -15.02 -9.83 -10.72
C ILE A 188 -15.24 -11.29 -10.30
N LYS A 189 -15.16 -12.20 -11.27
CA LYS A 189 -15.28 -13.65 -11.03
C LYS A 189 -13.99 -14.21 -10.42
N SER A 190 -13.93 -14.30 -9.10
CA SER A 190 -12.82 -14.91 -8.36
C SER A 190 -13.30 -15.64 -7.09
N SER A 191 -12.38 -16.20 -6.30
CA SER A 191 -12.69 -16.91 -5.04
C SER A 191 -13.48 -16.03 -4.08
N SER A 192 -14.46 -16.58 -3.36
CA SER A 192 -15.29 -15.82 -2.40
C SER A 192 -14.44 -15.18 -1.31
N THR A 193 -14.73 -13.91 -1.00
CA THR A 193 -14.02 -13.07 -0.03
C THR A 193 -15.03 -12.17 0.64
N LYS A 194 -14.72 -11.75 1.86
CA LYS A 194 -15.48 -10.74 2.59
C LYS A 194 -14.57 -9.65 3.11
N SER A 195 -15.13 -8.47 3.34
CA SER A 195 -14.38 -7.31 3.78
C SER A 195 -15.14 -6.52 4.83
N TRP A 196 -14.45 -6.17 5.91
CA TRP A 196 -14.92 -5.11 6.80
C TRP A 196 -14.75 -3.78 6.09
N LYS A 197 -15.83 -3.01 5.99
CA LYS A 197 -15.84 -1.64 5.48
C LYS A 197 -16.03 -0.71 6.65
N VAL A 198 -15.06 0.14 6.92
CA VAL A 198 -15.07 1.07 8.06
C VAL A 198 -14.81 2.47 7.54
N ARG A 199 -15.58 3.45 8.00
CA ARG A 199 -15.40 4.86 7.65
C ARG A 199 -15.94 5.76 8.74
N ARG A 200 -15.60 7.05 8.68
CA ARG A 200 -16.28 8.05 9.52
C ARG A 200 -17.76 8.10 9.17
N GLU A 201 -18.61 8.32 10.18
CA GLU A 201 -20.03 8.56 9.96
C GLU A 201 -20.23 9.82 9.11
N THR A 202 -19.53 10.90 9.49
CA THR A 202 -19.48 12.17 8.76
C THR A 202 -18.06 12.38 8.22
N GLU A 203 -17.89 12.18 6.92
CA GLU A 203 -16.61 12.40 6.25
C GLU A 203 -16.36 13.88 5.97
N GLN A 204 -15.10 14.29 6.05
CA GLN A 204 -14.64 15.64 5.73
C GLN A 204 -13.62 15.53 4.60
N HIS A 205 -14.06 15.86 3.40
CA HIS A 205 -13.24 15.73 2.20
C HIS A 205 -12.11 16.76 2.21
N PHE A 206 -10.93 16.34 1.79
CA PHE A 206 -9.73 17.16 1.66
C PHE A 206 -9.21 17.78 2.95
N THR A 207 -9.55 17.19 4.09
CA THR A 207 -9.07 17.59 5.41
C THR A 207 -8.24 16.50 6.04
N GLU A 208 -7.25 16.90 6.82
CA GLU A 208 -6.44 15.98 7.61
C GLU A 208 -6.56 16.30 9.11
N THR A 209 -6.43 15.28 9.95
CA THR A 209 -6.08 15.43 11.37
C THR A 209 -4.86 14.59 11.63
N SER A 210 -3.80 15.17 12.20
CA SER A 210 -2.53 14.48 12.44
C SER A 210 -2.01 13.74 11.20
N ASP A 211 -2.03 14.42 10.04
CA ASP A 211 -1.62 13.90 8.73
C ASP A 211 -2.44 12.73 8.15
N LYS A 212 -3.53 12.33 8.82
CA LYS A 212 -4.46 11.30 8.32
C LYS A 212 -5.65 11.94 7.64
N ALA A 213 -6.06 11.37 6.51
CA ALA A 213 -7.29 11.74 5.84
C ALA A 213 -8.49 11.59 6.77
N GLU A 214 -9.39 12.55 6.69
CA GLU A 214 -10.65 12.59 7.43
C GLU A 214 -11.84 12.16 6.53
N TRP A 215 -11.56 11.46 5.43
CA TRP A 215 -12.51 10.76 4.56
C TRP A 215 -11.84 9.53 3.94
N GLY A 216 -12.66 8.61 3.43
CA GLY A 216 -12.24 7.35 2.86
C GLY A 216 -12.76 6.15 3.65
N THR A 217 -12.79 5.01 2.98
CA THR A 217 -13.25 3.74 3.57
C THR A 217 -12.08 2.77 3.68
N LEU A 218 -11.83 2.28 4.90
CA LEU A 218 -10.96 1.14 5.14
C LEU A 218 -11.69 -0.13 4.72
N TYR A 219 -11.00 -0.94 3.93
CA TYR A 219 -11.35 -2.30 3.58
C TYR A 219 -10.36 -3.26 4.22
N PHE A 220 -10.83 -4.12 5.12
CA PHE A 220 -10.04 -5.22 5.67
C PHE A 220 -10.62 -6.54 5.18
N THR A 221 -9.92 -7.18 4.25
CA THR A 221 -10.45 -8.29 3.43
C THR A 221 -9.80 -9.62 3.80
N SER A 222 -10.63 -10.65 3.90
CA SER A 222 -10.23 -12.05 4.14
C SER A 222 -10.83 -13.01 3.10
N PRO A 223 -10.33 -14.25 3.02
CA PRO A 223 -11.09 -15.34 2.41
C PRO A 223 -12.44 -15.51 3.11
N GLU A 224 -13.43 -16.04 2.39
CA GLU A 224 -14.77 -16.25 2.93
C GLU A 224 -14.81 -17.22 4.12
N ASN A 225 -13.92 -18.22 4.14
CA ASN A 225 -13.85 -19.24 5.18
C ASN A 225 -13.13 -18.79 6.47
N ALA A 226 -12.61 -17.56 6.54
CA ALA A 226 -12.15 -16.98 7.79
C ALA A 226 -13.36 -16.66 8.68
N SER A 227 -13.31 -16.99 9.97
CA SER A 227 -14.35 -16.49 10.90
C SER A 227 -14.14 -15.01 11.15
N HIS A 228 -15.21 -14.26 11.40
CA HIS A 228 -15.16 -12.82 11.58
C HIS A 228 -15.83 -12.39 12.89
N GLU A 229 -15.42 -11.26 13.44
CA GLU A 229 -16.20 -10.58 14.48
C GLU A 229 -15.91 -9.09 14.55
N ALA A 230 -16.94 -8.27 14.79
CA ALA A 230 -16.77 -6.87 15.19
C ALA A 230 -17.31 -6.67 16.61
N GLY A 231 -16.58 -5.90 17.43
CA GLY A 231 -16.95 -5.65 18.82
C GLY A 231 -15.81 -5.03 19.64
N THR A 232 -15.94 -4.96 20.96
CA THR A 232 -14.92 -4.37 21.85
C THR A 232 -13.62 -5.18 21.85
N SER A 233 -12.49 -4.49 21.68
CA SER A 233 -11.14 -5.07 21.57
C SER A 233 -10.82 -6.12 22.64
N ALA A 234 -10.97 -5.77 23.92
CA ALA A 234 -10.67 -6.68 25.03
C ALA A 234 -11.56 -7.94 25.06
N ILE A 235 -12.83 -7.80 24.69
CA ILE A 235 -13.78 -8.94 24.67
C ILE A 235 -13.42 -9.90 23.55
N LEU A 236 -13.15 -9.40 22.35
CA LEU A 236 -12.83 -10.22 21.17
C LEU A 236 -11.47 -10.91 21.32
N ARG A 237 -10.45 -10.18 21.78
CA ARG A 237 -9.11 -10.75 22.04
C ARG A 237 -9.16 -11.84 23.11
N ASN A 238 -9.88 -11.62 24.21
CA ASN A 238 -10.05 -12.65 25.25
C ASN A 238 -10.90 -13.83 24.75
N LYS A 239 -11.95 -13.59 23.95
CA LYS A 239 -12.74 -14.67 23.32
C LYS A 239 -11.85 -15.56 22.46
N PHE A 240 -11.01 -14.97 21.61
CA PHE A 240 -10.04 -15.73 20.83
C PHE A 240 -9.05 -16.49 21.73
N ALA A 241 -8.54 -15.85 22.78
CA ALA A 241 -7.60 -16.50 23.71
C ALA A 241 -8.21 -17.74 24.39
N VAL A 242 -9.50 -17.72 24.73
CA VAL A 242 -10.20 -18.83 25.38
C VAL A 242 -10.64 -19.91 24.39
N HIS A 243 -11.13 -19.53 23.21
CA HIS A 243 -11.82 -20.45 22.30
C HIS A 243 -11.03 -20.79 21.02
N GLY A 244 -9.96 -20.05 20.72
CA GLY A 244 -9.16 -20.23 19.50
C GLY A 244 -9.84 -19.76 18.22
N GLY A 245 -10.98 -19.08 18.28
CA GLY A 245 -11.72 -18.61 17.11
C GLY A 245 -12.83 -17.62 17.44
N LEU A 246 -13.43 -17.07 16.38
CA LEU A 246 -14.49 -16.06 16.42
C LEU A 246 -15.88 -16.64 16.12
N SER A 247 -16.94 -15.89 16.46
CA SER A 247 -18.34 -16.36 16.43
C SER A 247 -19.15 -15.92 15.20
N ASN A 248 -18.53 -15.28 14.19
CA ASN A 248 -19.23 -14.75 13.00
C ASN A 248 -20.35 -13.77 13.38
N GLN A 249 -20.03 -12.79 14.23
CA GLN A 249 -20.97 -11.77 14.69
C GLN A 249 -20.53 -10.38 14.24
N THR A 250 -21.49 -9.55 13.87
CA THR A 250 -21.24 -8.14 13.54
C THR A 250 -21.98 -7.28 14.55
N ASP A 251 -21.23 -6.60 15.41
CA ASP A 251 -21.79 -5.52 16.23
C ASP A 251 -22.34 -4.41 15.33
N SER A 252 -23.56 -3.94 15.60
CA SER A 252 -24.22 -2.87 14.84
C SER A 252 -24.31 -1.56 15.63
N ASN A 253 -23.74 -1.50 16.83
CA ASN A 253 -23.72 -0.30 17.67
C ASN A 253 -22.56 0.62 17.29
N PHE A 254 -22.77 1.45 16.28
CA PHE A 254 -21.79 2.45 15.84
C PHE A 254 -21.46 3.44 16.95
N ARG A 255 -20.17 3.76 17.09
CA ARG A 255 -19.62 4.56 18.19
C ARG A 255 -18.28 5.18 17.81
N ARG A 256 -17.71 5.97 18.73
CA ARG A 256 -16.41 6.64 18.54
C ARG A 256 -15.26 5.65 18.52
N ILE A 257 -14.17 6.02 17.85
CA ILE A 257 -12.98 5.15 17.63
C ILE A 257 -12.45 4.53 18.93
N MET A 258 -12.45 5.28 20.04
CA MET A 258 -11.95 4.81 21.34
C MET A 258 -13.06 4.53 22.38
N GLU A 259 -14.34 4.64 22.00
CA GLU A 259 -15.46 4.29 22.87
C GLU A 259 -15.73 2.80 22.78
N GLU A 260 -15.47 2.06 23.87
CA GLU A 260 -15.49 0.58 23.87
C GLU A 260 -14.74 0.01 22.65
N GLU A 261 -13.54 0.56 22.40
CA GLU A 261 -12.68 0.41 21.21
C GLU A 261 -13.20 -0.69 20.25
N PRO A 262 -14.02 -0.34 19.25
CA PRO A 262 -14.47 -1.29 18.26
C PRO A 262 -13.28 -1.77 17.42
N VAL A 263 -13.13 -3.08 17.34
CA VAL A 263 -12.17 -3.76 16.45
C VAL A 263 -12.91 -4.63 15.45
N PHE A 264 -12.27 -4.82 14.31
CA PHE A 264 -12.76 -5.59 13.17
C PHE A 264 -11.80 -6.76 12.96
N ALA A 265 -12.23 -7.95 13.33
CA ALA A 265 -11.36 -9.09 13.49
C ALA A 265 -11.69 -10.21 12.49
N PHE A 266 -10.64 -10.95 12.12
CA PHE A 266 -10.74 -12.25 11.48
C PHE A 266 -9.96 -13.28 12.29
N SER A 267 -10.39 -14.54 12.20
CA SER A 267 -9.66 -15.69 12.71
C SER A 267 -9.73 -16.87 11.75
N HIS A 268 -8.66 -17.67 11.69
CA HIS A 268 -8.60 -18.86 10.84
C HIS A 268 -7.71 -19.94 11.44
N VAL A 269 -7.91 -21.20 11.05
CA VAL A 269 -7.07 -22.32 11.49
C VAL A 269 -6.14 -22.70 10.35
N LEU A 270 -4.84 -22.68 10.62
CA LEU A 270 -3.80 -23.14 9.69
C LEU A 270 -3.30 -24.51 10.12
N ASP A 271 -3.02 -25.39 9.16
CA ASP A 271 -2.41 -26.69 9.40
C ASP A 271 -1.56 -27.13 8.19
N SER A 272 -1.05 -28.37 8.20
CA SER A 272 -0.23 -28.87 7.09
C SER A 272 -0.96 -28.97 5.74
N SER A 273 -2.29 -28.97 5.72
CA SER A 273 -3.11 -29.01 4.51
C SER A 273 -3.44 -27.62 3.97
N SER A 274 -3.56 -26.63 4.85
CA SER A 274 -3.74 -25.22 4.54
C SER A 274 -2.79 -24.37 5.38
N PRO A 275 -1.49 -24.32 5.05
CA PRO A 275 -0.46 -23.74 5.90
C PRO A 275 -0.37 -22.21 5.81
N SER A 276 -1.24 -21.57 5.03
CA SER A 276 -1.17 -20.14 4.70
C SER A 276 -2.55 -19.51 4.68
N ILE A 277 -2.63 -18.27 5.13
CA ILE A 277 -3.78 -17.38 4.88
C ILE A 277 -3.30 -15.99 4.50
N THR A 278 -3.89 -15.43 3.45
CA THR A 278 -3.65 -14.04 3.01
C THR A 278 -4.81 -13.15 3.42
N PHE A 279 -4.49 -11.94 3.84
CA PHE A 279 -5.42 -10.85 4.07
C PHE A 279 -5.01 -9.65 3.23
N SER A 280 -5.92 -8.70 3.05
CA SER A 280 -5.61 -7.42 2.39
C SER A 280 -6.18 -6.25 3.18
N LEU A 281 -5.44 -5.14 3.19
CA LEU A 281 -5.85 -3.85 3.74
C LEU A 281 -5.83 -2.82 2.61
N GLY A 282 -6.95 -2.14 2.41
CA GLY A 282 -7.08 -1.02 1.47
C GLY A 282 -7.71 0.18 2.15
N LEU A 283 -7.28 1.39 1.81
CA LEU A 283 -7.91 2.63 2.24
C LEU A 283 -8.29 3.41 0.99
N VAL A 284 -9.58 3.51 0.72
CA VAL A 284 -10.10 3.99 -0.56
C VAL A 284 -10.68 5.38 -0.41
N GLN A 285 -10.13 6.33 -1.15
CA GLN A 285 -10.67 7.68 -1.33
C GLN A 285 -11.10 7.90 -2.79
N ASP A 286 -12.30 8.42 -3.00
CA ASP A 286 -12.76 9.01 -4.25
C ASP A 286 -13.68 10.19 -3.91
N PRO A 287 -13.24 11.45 -4.10
CA PRO A 287 -11.99 11.91 -4.72
C PRO A 287 -10.74 11.77 -3.83
N VAL A 288 -9.55 11.89 -4.44
CA VAL A 288 -8.24 11.76 -3.75
C VAL A 288 -7.61 13.09 -3.37
N VAL A 289 -7.72 14.10 -4.24
CA VAL A 289 -7.18 15.45 -4.01
C VAL A 289 -8.06 16.50 -4.69
N GLN A 290 -7.95 17.76 -4.27
CA GLN A 290 -8.45 18.88 -5.06
C GLN A 290 -7.28 19.61 -5.71
N PHE A 291 -7.39 19.84 -7.02
CA PHE A 291 -6.31 20.37 -7.85
C PHE A 291 -6.77 21.59 -8.64
N ALA A 292 -6.05 22.71 -8.52
CA ALA A 292 -6.19 23.90 -9.36
C ALA A 292 -5.65 23.63 -10.78
N ALA A 293 -6.32 22.73 -11.48
CA ALA A 293 -6.04 22.37 -12.86
C ALA A 293 -6.20 23.57 -13.80
N ALA A 294 -5.72 23.48 -15.03
CA ALA A 294 -5.92 24.52 -16.05
C ALA A 294 -7.40 24.78 -16.35
N ARG A 295 -8.27 23.79 -16.09
CA ARG A 295 -9.74 23.89 -16.20
C ARG A 295 -10.44 24.45 -14.95
N GLY A 296 -9.68 24.93 -13.97
CA GLY A 296 -10.16 25.34 -12.67
C GLY A 296 -10.11 24.21 -11.63
N LEU A 297 -10.50 24.56 -10.39
CA LEU A 297 -10.45 23.65 -9.24
C LEU A 297 -11.24 22.37 -9.53
N THR A 298 -10.54 21.25 -9.52
CA THR A 298 -11.05 19.93 -9.90
C THR A 298 -10.86 18.94 -8.75
N MET A 299 -11.93 18.23 -8.40
CA MET A 299 -11.86 17.06 -7.51
C MET A 299 -11.35 15.87 -8.31
N MET A 300 -10.12 15.47 -8.03
CA MET A 300 -9.41 14.46 -8.80
C MET A 300 -9.79 13.06 -8.31
N ARG A 301 -10.16 12.18 -9.24
CA ARG A 301 -10.53 10.78 -8.96
C ARG A 301 -9.29 9.88 -8.94
N PRO A 302 -9.29 8.77 -8.19
CA PRO A 302 -8.16 7.85 -8.22
C PRO A 302 -8.05 7.15 -9.59
N LEU A 303 -6.82 6.89 -10.05
CA LEU A 303 -6.56 6.39 -11.40
C LEU A 303 -7.32 5.09 -11.73
N TRP A 304 -7.42 4.17 -10.75
CA TRP A 304 -8.04 2.86 -10.93
C TRP A 304 -9.52 2.94 -11.32
N THR A 305 -10.23 4.03 -11.00
CA THR A 305 -11.64 4.22 -11.39
C THR A 305 -11.84 4.31 -12.90
N GLY A 306 -10.78 4.61 -13.66
CA GLY A 306 -10.81 4.55 -15.12
C GLY A 306 -10.98 3.14 -15.69
N SER A 307 -10.67 2.10 -14.90
CA SER A 307 -10.76 0.69 -15.30
C SER A 307 -11.81 -0.07 -14.49
N ILE A 308 -11.83 0.15 -13.18
CA ILE A 308 -12.68 -0.55 -12.22
C ILE A 308 -13.48 0.53 -11.47
N PRO A 309 -14.67 0.92 -11.94
CA PRO A 309 -15.36 2.09 -11.38
C PRO A 309 -15.87 1.95 -9.94
N ASP A 310 -16.02 0.71 -9.45
CA ASP A 310 -16.57 0.39 -8.15
C ASP A 310 -15.48 -0.09 -7.18
N ALA A 311 -15.52 0.41 -5.94
CA ALA A 311 -14.49 0.10 -4.94
C ALA A 311 -14.53 -1.36 -4.47
N ASP A 312 -15.71 -1.97 -4.35
CA ASP A 312 -15.86 -3.36 -3.93
C ASP A 312 -15.33 -4.29 -5.05
N ASP A 313 -15.60 -3.97 -6.33
CA ASP A 313 -14.98 -4.63 -7.49
C ASP A 313 -13.44 -4.47 -7.48
N MET A 314 -12.92 -3.28 -7.14
CA MET A 314 -11.48 -3.01 -7.08
C MET A 314 -10.79 -3.82 -5.97
N ILE A 315 -11.38 -3.86 -4.78
CA ILE A 315 -10.85 -4.64 -3.65
C ILE A 315 -10.89 -6.14 -3.96
N LYS A 316 -11.96 -6.61 -4.61
CA LYS A 316 -12.05 -7.99 -5.08
C LYS A 316 -10.96 -8.33 -6.10
N TYR A 317 -10.78 -7.45 -7.08
CA TYR A 317 -9.75 -7.58 -8.09
C TYR A 317 -8.37 -7.67 -7.44
N HIS A 318 -8.01 -6.67 -6.61
CA HIS A 318 -6.75 -6.65 -5.87
C HIS A 318 -6.54 -7.96 -5.12
N TYR A 319 -7.50 -8.38 -4.28
CA TYR A 319 -7.36 -9.60 -3.51
C TYR A 319 -7.05 -10.84 -4.38
N SER A 320 -7.76 -10.99 -5.50
CA SER A 320 -7.54 -12.11 -6.43
C SER A 320 -6.26 -12.00 -7.27
N ASP A 321 -5.71 -10.80 -7.41
CA ASP A 321 -4.49 -10.50 -8.17
C ASP A 321 -3.22 -10.81 -7.38
N PHE A 322 -3.31 -11.25 -6.12
CA PHE A 322 -2.17 -11.55 -5.25
C PHE A 322 -1.05 -12.34 -5.95
N PRO A 323 -1.30 -13.46 -6.66
CA PRO A 323 -0.22 -14.21 -7.33
C PRO A 323 0.53 -13.38 -8.39
N THR A 324 -0.21 -12.58 -9.17
CA THR A 324 0.36 -11.73 -10.22
C THR A 324 1.08 -10.51 -9.63
N ALA A 325 0.44 -9.80 -8.69
CA ALA A 325 1.04 -8.67 -8.00
C ALA A 325 2.32 -9.07 -7.26
N SER A 326 2.31 -10.20 -6.55
CA SER A 326 3.48 -10.76 -5.88
C SER A 326 4.59 -11.08 -6.87
N SER A 327 4.30 -11.78 -7.97
CA SER A 327 5.32 -12.10 -8.97
C SER A 327 5.97 -10.87 -9.60
N LEU A 328 5.17 -9.85 -9.95
CA LEU A 328 5.70 -8.59 -10.51
C LEU A 328 6.53 -7.82 -9.50
N ALA A 329 6.06 -7.72 -8.26
CA ALA A 329 6.76 -7.04 -7.18
C ALA A 329 8.09 -7.72 -6.81
N THR A 330 8.11 -9.05 -6.74
CA THR A 330 9.33 -9.83 -6.50
C THR A 330 10.32 -9.66 -7.65
N ALA A 331 9.86 -9.64 -8.91
CA ALA A 331 10.75 -9.40 -10.05
C ALA A 331 11.42 -8.02 -9.99
N TYR A 332 10.68 -6.97 -9.61
CA TYR A 332 11.24 -5.64 -9.39
C TYR A 332 12.26 -5.63 -8.24
N SER A 333 11.88 -6.20 -7.09
CA SER A 333 12.71 -6.24 -5.88
C SER A 333 14.04 -6.96 -6.13
N GLU A 334 13.99 -8.11 -6.81
CA GLU A 334 15.17 -8.90 -7.14
C GLU A 334 16.10 -8.18 -8.13
N GLN A 335 15.54 -7.50 -9.14
CA GLN A 335 16.36 -6.71 -10.05
C GLN A 335 17.04 -5.53 -9.33
N LEU A 336 16.30 -4.82 -8.47
CA LEU A 336 16.86 -3.73 -7.68
C LEU A 336 18.03 -4.21 -6.81
N ARG A 337 17.86 -5.37 -6.16
CA ARG A 337 18.90 -6.01 -5.35
C ARG A 337 20.14 -6.34 -6.19
N LEU A 338 19.98 -7.04 -7.31
CA LEU A 338 21.08 -7.42 -8.19
C LEU A 338 21.84 -6.21 -8.75
N ASP A 339 21.12 -5.17 -9.17
CA ASP A 339 21.73 -3.94 -9.67
C ASP A 339 22.50 -3.20 -8.56
N ALA A 340 21.94 -3.14 -7.35
CA ALA A 340 22.59 -2.51 -6.20
C ALA A 340 23.85 -3.28 -5.75
N GLU A 341 23.80 -4.61 -5.73
CA GLU A 341 24.94 -5.47 -5.40
C GLU A 341 26.08 -5.36 -6.42
N SER A 342 25.76 -5.12 -7.70
CA SER A 342 26.77 -4.93 -8.74
C SER A 342 27.68 -3.70 -8.53
N LEU A 343 27.31 -2.81 -7.60
CA LEU A 343 28.10 -1.65 -7.23
C LEU A 343 29.16 -1.95 -6.17
N ASP A 344 29.17 -3.16 -5.59
CA ASP A 344 30.06 -3.58 -4.50
C ASP A 344 30.01 -2.62 -3.28
N LEU A 345 28.84 -2.04 -3.00
CA LEU A 345 28.59 -1.15 -1.86
C LEU A 345 27.79 -1.87 -0.77
N GLU A 346 28.45 -2.19 0.34
CA GLU A 346 27.82 -2.87 1.48
C GLU A 346 26.62 -2.08 2.01
N GLY A 347 25.49 -2.78 2.21
CA GLY A 347 24.23 -2.20 2.71
C GLY A 347 23.47 -1.30 1.72
N TYR A 348 24.02 -0.97 0.55
CA TYR A 348 23.36 -0.08 -0.40
C TYR A 348 22.03 -0.65 -0.95
N GLY A 349 21.97 -1.96 -1.20
CA GLY A 349 20.74 -2.63 -1.65
C GLY A 349 19.59 -2.47 -0.64
N ASP A 350 19.89 -2.57 0.66
CA ASP A 350 18.89 -2.38 1.71
C ASP A 350 18.40 -0.93 1.79
N ILE A 351 19.31 0.05 1.60
CA ILE A 351 18.95 1.48 1.54
C ILE A 351 18.03 1.73 0.33
N ALA A 352 18.39 1.21 -0.84
CA ALA A 352 17.59 1.35 -2.05
C ALA A 352 16.21 0.71 -1.91
N ALA A 353 16.13 -0.48 -1.32
CA ALA A 353 14.89 -1.18 -1.01
C ALA A 353 13.96 -0.36 -0.09
N LEU A 354 14.49 0.18 1.02
CA LEU A 354 13.69 1.02 1.92
C LEU A 354 13.26 2.33 1.26
N SER A 355 14.15 2.95 0.49
CA SER A 355 13.89 4.20 -0.22
C SER A 355 12.76 4.04 -1.24
N ALA A 356 12.70 2.91 -1.94
CA ALA A 356 11.62 2.60 -2.89
C ALA A 356 10.23 2.68 -2.24
N ARG A 357 10.10 2.13 -1.03
CA ARG A 357 8.83 2.15 -0.27
C ARG A 357 8.50 3.53 0.28
N GLN A 358 9.50 4.31 0.67
CA GLN A 358 9.32 5.70 1.12
C GLN A 358 8.86 6.61 -0.04
N VAL A 359 9.51 6.53 -1.20
CA VAL A 359 9.16 7.35 -2.38
C VAL A 359 7.71 7.08 -2.79
N LEU A 360 7.32 5.83 -3.00
CA LEU A 360 5.94 5.53 -3.41
C LEU A 360 4.93 5.76 -2.30
N GLY A 361 5.32 5.58 -1.03
CA GLY A 361 4.49 5.92 0.14
C GLY A 361 4.14 7.40 0.23
N ALA A 362 4.90 8.28 -0.42
CA ALA A 362 4.61 9.71 -0.51
C ALA A 362 3.69 10.08 -1.70
N THR A 363 3.30 9.11 -2.55
CA THR A 363 2.61 9.39 -3.81
C THR A 363 1.19 8.83 -3.91
N TYR A 364 0.34 9.48 -4.71
CA TYR A 364 -1.03 9.05 -4.98
C TYR A 364 -1.37 9.18 -6.48
N PHE A 365 -1.67 8.06 -7.13
CA PHE A 365 -2.06 8.02 -8.55
C PHE A 365 -3.51 8.46 -8.78
N SER A 366 -3.70 9.33 -9.76
CA SER A 366 -4.98 9.97 -10.09
C SER A 366 -5.14 10.14 -11.62
N GLY A 367 -6.28 10.69 -12.06
CA GLY A 367 -6.57 10.94 -13.47
C GLY A 367 -7.23 9.74 -14.15
N THR A 368 -6.96 9.55 -15.44
CA THR A 368 -7.48 8.43 -16.23
C THR A 368 -6.33 7.59 -16.77
N LEU A 369 -6.58 6.36 -17.22
CA LEU A 369 -5.51 5.55 -17.83
C LEU A 369 -4.84 6.23 -19.05
N SER A 370 -5.57 7.08 -19.75
CA SER A 370 -5.08 7.85 -20.89
C SER A 370 -4.39 9.16 -20.50
N ASP A 371 -4.62 9.66 -19.28
CA ASP A 371 -4.07 10.91 -18.75
C ASP A 371 -3.77 10.71 -17.24
N PRO A 372 -2.80 9.84 -16.90
CA PRO A 372 -2.46 9.56 -15.51
C PRO A 372 -1.69 10.73 -14.91
N ILE A 373 -2.05 11.08 -13.68
CA ILE A 373 -1.36 12.08 -12.87
C ILE A 373 -0.84 11.38 -11.61
N LEU A 374 0.36 11.75 -11.18
CA LEU A 374 0.91 11.33 -9.90
C LEU A 374 1.03 12.55 -9.00
N PHE A 375 0.42 12.49 -7.82
CA PHE A 375 0.51 13.52 -6.80
C PHE A 375 1.49 13.10 -5.71
N LEU A 376 2.19 14.05 -5.10
CA LEU A 376 3.13 13.81 -4.01
C LEU A 376 2.78 14.67 -2.79
N LYS A 377 2.77 14.04 -1.62
CA LYS A 377 2.74 14.70 -0.31
C LYS A 377 4.17 14.77 0.22
N GLU A 378 4.58 15.92 0.71
CA GLU A 378 5.82 16.04 1.46
C GLU A 378 5.65 15.40 2.86
N ILE A 379 6.49 14.41 3.17
CA ILE A 379 6.36 13.59 4.38
C ILE A 379 7.35 14.08 5.45
N SER A 380 6.87 14.31 6.68
CA SER A 380 7.66 14.67 7.89
C SER A 380 8.22 16.11 8.00
N SER A 381 7.67 17.06 7.23
CA SER A 381 7.99 18.50 7.34
C SER A 381 6.73 19.33 7.68
N ASN A 382 6.17 20.07 6.73
CA ASN A 382 4.94 20.87 6.83
C ASN A 382 3.77 20.31 6.00
N GLY A 383 4.00 19.24 5.22
CA GLY A 383 2.97 18.56 4.45
C GLY A 383 2.60 19.27 3.14
N ASN A 384 3.48 20.13 2.59
CA ASN A 384 3.29 20.77 1.29
C ASN A 384 2.97 19.75 0.19
N PHE A 385 2.27 20.22 -0.83
CA PHE A 385 1.80 19.40 -1.93
C PHE A 385 2.68 19.66 -3.17
N GLN A 386 3.32 18.61 -3.71
CA GLN A 386 4.07 18.65 -4.97
C GLN A 386 5.26 19.60 -4.92
N THR A 387 6.00 19.53 -3.81
CA THR A 387 7.20 20.32 -3.56
C THR A 387 8.32 19.89 -4.51
N VAL A 388 8.87 20.82 -5.28
CA VAL A 388 9.85 20.54 -6.35
C VAL A 388 11.18 20.04 -5.79
N ASP A 389 11.72 20.69 -4.77
CA ASP A 389 12.95 20.31 -4.05
C ASP A 389 12.84 18.98 -3.25
N VAL A 390 11.63 18.42 -3.15
CA VAL A 390 11.36 17.07 -2.62
C VAL A 390 11.23 16.05 -3.75
N ILE A 391 10.60 16.43 -4.87
CA ILE A 391 10.59 15.62 -6.08
C ILE A 391 12.02 15.41 -6.56
N PHE A 392 12.88 16.44 -6.49
CA PHE A 392 14.26 16.40 -6.97
C PHE A 392 15.09 15.24 -6.36
N PRO A 393 15.27 15.10 -5.04
CA PRO A 393 16.01 13.96 -4.48
C PRO A 393 15.34 12.59 -4.75
N SER A 394 14.03 12.56 -5.06
CA SER A 394 13.30 11.34 -5.40
C SER A 394 13.34 10.97 -6.90
N PHE A 395 13.63 11.90 -7.81
CA PHE A 395 13.55 11.67 -9.27
C PHE A 395 14.40 10.48 -9.76
N PRO A 396 15.59 10.17 -9.20
CA PRO A 396 16.38 9.01 -9.63
C PRO A 396 15.63 7.69 -9.45
N PHE A 397 14.78 7.56 -8.42
CA PHE A 397 13.92 6.39 -8.24
C PHE A 397 12.99 6.22 -9.44
N PHE A 398 12.34 7.29 -9.89
CA PHE A 398 11.41 7.21 -11.02
C PHE A 398 12.13 6.94 -12.33
N LEU A 399 13.33 7.51 -12.55
CA LEU A 399 14.14 7.16 -13.72
C LEU A 399 14.56 5.70 -13.74
N TYR A 400 14.89 5.14 -12.57
CA TYR A 400 15.21 3.72 -12.44
C TYR A 400 13.96 2.83 -12.55
N THR A 401 12.82 3.30 -12.07
CA THR A 401 11.64 2.47 -11.90
C THR A 401 10.72 2.59 -13.11
N ASN A 402 10.18 3.77 -13.37
CA ASN A 402 9.39 4.01 -14.58
C ASN A 402 9.46 5.51 -14.91
N PRO A 403 10.25 5.92 -15.93
CA PRO A 403 10.38 7.33 -16.29
C PRO A 403 9.05 8.02 -16.64
N GLN A 404 8.03 7.26 -17.07
CA GLN A 404 6.69 7.82 -17.31
C GLN A 404 6.04 8.31 -16.01
N TRP A 405 6.32 7.69 -14.86
CA TRP A 405 5.80 8.16 -13.58
C TRP A 405 6.42 9.50 -13.17
N LEU A 406 7.68 9.76 -13.52
CA LEU A 406 8.29 11.09 -13.31
C LEU A 406 7.57 12.15 -14.14
N ILE A 407 7.19 11.85 -15.39
CA ILE A 407 6.39 12.76 -16.21
C ILE A 407 5.05 13.04 -15.54
N ASN A 408 4.35 11.99 -15.12
CA ASN A 408 3.05 12.12 -14.44
C ASN A 408 3.16 12.89 -13.12
N LEU A 409 4.33 12.86 -12.47
CA LEU A 409 4.62 13.57 -11.22
C LEU A 409 4.92 15.05 -11.45
N LEU A 410 5.63 15.40 -12.52
CA LEU A 410 5.94 16.78 -12.89
C LEU A 410 4.76 17.50 -13.57
N GLU A 411 3.85 16.75 -14.20
CA GLU A 411 2.74 17.30 -14.98
C GLU A 411 1.85 18.28 -14.20
N PRO A 412 1.47 18.06 -12.92
CA PRO A 412 0.64 19.02 -12.18
C PRO A 412 1.27 20.40 -12.05
N LEU A 413 2.59 20.46 -11.81
CA LEU A 413 3.33 21.71 -11.69
C LEU A 413 3.35 22.44 -13.02
N LEU A 414 3.65 21.72 -14.10
CA LEU A 414 3.68 22.26 -15.46
C LEU A 414 2.31 22.74 -15.92
N GLU A 415 1.25 21.95 -15.69
CA GLU A 415 -0.13 22.31 -16.03
C GLU A 415 -0.55 23.59 -15.30
N HIS A 416 -0.30 23.67 -13.99
CA HIS A 416 -0.67 24.84 -13.19
C HIS A 416 0.10 26.09 -13.62
N GLN A 417 1.43 25.98 -13.78
CA GLN A 417 2.27 27.09 -14.24
C GLN A 417 1.83 27.61 -15.63
N LEU A 418 1.56 26.72 -16.59
CA LEU A 418 1.16 27.08 -17.95
C LEU A 418 -0.27 27.61 -18.07
N SER A 419 -1.12 27.32 -17.09
CA SER A 419 -2.48 27.86 -17.04
C SER A 419 -2.53 29.39 -16.80
N GLY A 420 -1.42 29.98 -16.35
CA GLY A 420 -1.35 31.40 -15.97
C GLY A 420 -1.96 31.71 -14.61
N GLN A 421 -2.31 30.70 -13.82
CA GLN A 421 -2.84 30.85 -12.45
C GLN A 421 -1.78 31.26 -11.43
N TYR A 422 -0.49 31.03 -11.72
CA TYR A 422 0.63 31.46 -10.90
C TYR A 422 1.29 32.71 -11.51
N PRO A 423 1.42 33.83 -10.77
CA PRO A 423 1.81 35.11 -11.35
C PRO A 423 3.32 35.30 -11.55
N ASN A 424 4.16 34.50 -10.89
CA ASN A 424 5.60 34.61 -11.00
C ASN A 424 6.13 33.93 -12.27
N LYS A 425 7.30 34.38 -12.74
CA LYS A 425 7.94 33.90 -13.98
C LYS A 425 9.02 32.84 -13.76
N TYR A 426 9.28 32.48 -12.50
CA TYR A 426 10.16 31.38 -12.11
C TYR A 426 9.31 30.14 -11.75
N SER A 427 9.95 28.99 -11.57
CA SER A 427 9.27 27.77 -11.14
C SER A 427 8.69 27.93 -9.74
N MET A 428 7.44 27.53 -9.57
CA MET A 428 6.82 27.44 -8.24
C MET A 428 7.51 26.38 -7.37
N HIS A 429 7.52 26.62 -6.06
CA HIS A 429 8.02 25.67 -5.06
C HIS A 429 7.09 24.47 -4.88
N ASP A 430 5.80 24.72 -4.68
CA ASP A 430 4.78 23.70 -4.40
C ASP A 430 3.41 24.11 -4.95
N LEU A 431 2.47 23.17 -5.05
CA LEU A 431 1.08 23.38 -5.48
C LEU A 431 0.10 23.67 -4.34
N GLY A 432 0.56 23.87 -3.12
CA GLY A 432 -0.27 24.22 -1.99
C GLY A 432 0.37 23.85 -0.65
N ALA A 433 0.08 24.66 0.36
CA ALA A 433 0.68 24.56 1.68
C ALA A 433 0.39 23.24 2.42
N HIS A 434 -0.69 22.53 2.07
CA HIS A 434 -1.05 21.26 2.72
C HIS A 434 -1.70 20.29 1.74
N PHE A 435 -1.15 19.07 1.64
CA PHE A 435 -1.85 17.93 1.04
C PHE A 435 -3.17 17.69 1.80
N PRO A 436 -4.28 17.33 1.13
CA PRO A 436 -4.47 17.02 -0.30
C PRO A 436 -4.98 18.22 -1.13
N ASN A 437 -4.63 19.45 -0.74
CA ASN A 437 -5.14 20.68 -1.35
C ASN A 437 -4.09 21.30 -2.29
N ALA A 438 -4.08 20.88 -3.56
CA ALA A 438 -3.23 21.45 -4.59
C ALA A 438 -3.90 22.71 -5.19
N THR A 439 -4.12 23.74 -4.39
CA THR A 439 -4.87 24.95 -4.77
C THR A 439 -4.01 26.03 -5.45
N GLY A 440 -2.70 25.85 -5.49
CA GLY A 440 -1.73 26.79 -6.04
C GLY A 440 -1.58 28.07 -5.21
N HIS A 441 -0.79 29.00 -5.76
CA HIS A 441 -0.42 30.28 -5.13
C HIS A 441 -0.80 31.45 -6.05
N ALA A 442 -2.10 31.74 -6.14
CA ALA A 442 -2.62 32.77 -7.04
C ALA A 442 -2.15 34.20 -6.68
N ASP A 443 -1.68 34.41 -5.44
CA ASP A 443 -1.04 35.63 -4.96
C ASP A 443 0.48 35.68 -5.23
N GLY A 444 1.06 34.59 -5.71
CA GLY A 444 2.48 34.43 -5.97
C GLY A 444 3.33 34.32 -4.70
N GLN A 445 2.74 33.98 -3.55
CA GLN A 445 3.42 33.87 -2.26
C GLN A 445 3.69 32.42 -1.86
N ASP A 446 4.28 31.66 -2.77
CA ASP A 446 4.92 30.38 -2.44
C ASP A 446 6.27 30.59 -1.73
N GLU A 447 6.88 29.51 -1.26
CA GLU A 447 8.21 29.58 -0.64
C GLU A 447 9.25 30.09 -1.65
N TYR A 448 10.03 31.10 -1.25
CA TYR A 448 10.90 31.83 -2.17
C TYR A 448 12.22 31.09 -2.44
N MET A 449 12.20 30.14 -3.37
CA MET A 449 13.37 29.35 -3.77
C MET A 449 13.64 29.36 -5.31
N PRO A 450 13.51 30.50 -6.00
CA PRO A 450 13.42 30.54 -7.47
C PRO A 450 14.64 29.96 -8.21
N VAL A 451 15.84 30.02 -7.65
CA VAL A 451 17.05 29.48 -8.28
C VAL A 451 17.09 27.96 -8.18
N GLU A 452 16.77 27.41 -7.01
CA GLU A 452 16.73 25.96 -6.75
C GLU A 452 15.64 25.33 -7.62
N GLU A 453 14.39 25.81 -7.50
CA GLU A 453 13.25 25.18 -8.20
C GLU A 453 13.40 25.24 -9.72
N CYS A 454 13.92 26.34 -10.26
CA CYS A 454 14.19 26.42 -11.70
C CYS A 454 15.31 25.44 -12.11
N GLY A 455 16.36 25.33 -11.30
CA GLY A 455 17.46 24.40 -11.54
C GLY A 455 16.96 22.95 -11.55
N ASP A 456 16.19 22.59 -10.54
CA ASP A 456 15.64 21.26 -10.32
C ASP A 456 14.70 20.85 -11.46
N MET A 457 13.75 21.72 -11.83
CA MET A 457 12.85 21.46 -12.96
C MET A 457 13.60 21.29 -14.29
N LEU A 458 14.64 22.08 -14.53
CA LEU A 458 15.45 21.96 -15.76
C LEU A 458 16.27 20.65 -15.77
N ILE A 459 16.87 20.28 -14.64
CA ILE A 459 17.64 19.04 -14.50
C ILE A 459 16.72 17.83 -14.67
N MET A 460 15.59 17.79 -13.97
CA MET A 460 14.61 16.71 -14.07
C MET A 460 14.03 16.61 -15.48
N GLY A 461 13.68 17.73 -16.11
CA GLY A 461 13.21 17.76 -17.50
C GLY A 461 14.24 17.20 -18.49
N LEU A 462 15.52 17.59 -18.36
CA LEU A 462 16.59 17.02 -19.17
C LEU A 462 16.79 15.52 -18.92
N ALA A 463 16.70 15.09 -17.66
CA ALA A 463 16.84 13.69 -17.28
C ALA A 463 15.74 12.82 -17.87
N VAL A 464 14.48 13.27 -17.84
CA VAL A 464 13.34 12.63 -18.52
C VAL A 464 13.60 12.52 -20.03
N VAL A 465 13.99 13.62 -20.67
CA VAL A 465 14.26 13.63 -22.11
C VAL A 465 15.37 12.62 -22.47
N ASN A 466 16.43 12.53 -21.67
CA ASN A 466 17.50 11.57 -21.90
C ASN A 466 17.04 10.12 -21.67
N ALA A 467 16.24 9.88 -20.63
CA ALA A 467 15.69 8.55 -20.35
C ALA A 467 14.77 8.04 -21.47
N LEU A 468 13.94 8.93 -22.05
CA LEU A 468 13.05 8.58 -23.16
C LEU A 468 13.75 8.44 -24.52
N ARG A 469 14.93 9.04 -24.69
CA ARG A 469 15.71 8.97 -25.95
C ARG A 469 16.36 7.60 -26.17
N HIS A 470 16.72 6.94 -25.08
CA HIS A 470 17.36 5.64 -25.08
C HIS A 470 16.34 4.56 -24.76
N GLU A 471 16.45 3.40 -25.41
CA GLU A 471 15.64 2.24 -25.01
C GLU A 471 15.87 1.95 -23.52
N PRO A 472 14.82 1.64 -22.74
CA PRO A 472 14.99 1.30 -21.33
C PRO A 472 16.00 0.15 -21.21
N LYS A 473 17.09 0.36 -20.47
CA LYS A 473 18.08 -0.71 -20.23
C LYS A 473 17.55 -1.77 -19.26
N GLN A 474 16.46 -1.48 -18.56
CA GLN A 474 15.83 -2.37 -17.58
C GLN A 474 15.06 -3.49 -18.29
N THR A 475 15.53 -4.72 -18.08
CA THR A 475 14.95 -5.97 -18.60
C THR A 475 13.45 -6.12 -18.33
N TRP A 476 12.97 -5.61 -17.20
CA TRP A 476 11.58 -5.68 -16.79
C TRP A 476 10.69 -4.62 -17.47
N LEU A 477 11.26 -3.52 -18.01
CA LEU A 477 10.55 -2.57 -18.88
C LEU A 477 10.60 -2.98 -20.36
N ILE A 478 11.62 -3.73 -20.79
CA ILE A 478 11.75 -4.20 -22.18
C ILE A 478 10.60 -5.18 -22.53
N GLY A 479 10.08 -5.93 -21.56
CA GLY A 479 8.89 -6.78 -21.73
C GLY A 479 7.54 -6.04 -21.67
N SER A 480 7.50 -4.76 -21.29
CA SER A 480 6.26 -4.04 -20.92
C SER A 480 5.70 -3.12 -22.02
N HIS A 481 6.13 -3.27 -23.28
CA HIS A 481 5.50 -2.55 -24.40
C HIS A 481 4.04 -2.98 -24.64
N GLN A 482 3.62 -4.10 -24.03
CA GLN A 482 2.23 -4.53 -23.98
C GLN A 482 1.73 -4.46 -22.54
N MET A 483 0.54 -3.86 -22.37
CA MET A 483 -0.17 -3.87 -21.10
C MET A 483 -0.36 -5.33 -20.64
N PRO A 484 -0.10 -5.68 -19.36
CA PRO A 484 -0.23 -7.05 -18.89
C PRO A 484 -1.58 -7.67 -19.28
N GLU A 485 -1.60 -8.95 -19.67
CA GLU A 485 -2.81 -9.64 -20.15
C GLU A 485 -3.97 -9.53 -19.15
N ALA A 486 -3.67 -9.62 -17.86
CA ALA A 486 -4.65 -9.45 -16.80
C ALA A 486 -5.25 -8.03 -16.76
N ASP A 487 -4.47 -6.98 -17.06
CA ASP A 487 -5.02 -5.62 -17.21
C ASP A 487 -5.95 -5.55 -18.43
N GLN A 488 -5.61 -6.23 -19.52
CA GLN A 488 -6.44 -6.26 -20.74
C GLN A 488 -7.79 -6.95 -20.46
N GLN A 489 -7.77 -8.03 -19.68
CA GLN A 489 -8.98 -8.72 -19.25
C GLN A 489 -9.87 -7.81 -18.39
N ILE A 490 -9.32 -7.03 -17.46
CA ILE A 490 -10.09 -6.08 -16.64
C ILE A 490 -10.73 -5.00 -17.49
N LEU A 491 -9.99 -4.42 -18.44
CA LEU A 491 -10.55 -3.43 -19.37
C LEU A 491 -11.70 -4.01 -20.20
N SER A 492 -11.67 -5.32 -20.49
CA SER A 492 -12.76 -6.00 -21.19
C SER A 492 -14.01 -6.22 -20.33
N LEU A 493 -13.89 -6.23 -18.99
CA LEU A 493 -15.03 -6.33 -18.06
C LEU A 493 -15.77 -4.99 -17.89
N GLY A 494 -15.11 -3.87 -18.19
CA GLY A 494 -15.58 -2.51 -17.92
C GLY A 494 -16.32 -1.78 -19.05
N SER A 495 -16.71 -2.43 -20.17
CA SER A 495 -17.35 -1.70 -21.27
C SER A 495 -18.33 -2.51 -22.15
N PRO A 496 -19.56 -1.98 -22.42
CA PRO A 496 -20.28 -2.27 -23.66
C PRO A 496 -19.66 -1.54 -24.87
N PHE A 497 -18.74 -0.60 -24.64
CA PHE A 497 -18.01 0.09 -25.69
C PHE A 497 -16.71 -0.66 -25.99
N MET A 498 -16.77 -1.52 -27.01
CA MET A 498 -15.56 -1.90 -27.75
C MET A 498 -14.85 -0.61 -28.17
N ALA A 499 -13.70 -0.31 -27.57
CA ALA A 499 -12.72 0.53 -28.22
C ALA A 499 -12.33 -0.20 -29.52
N SER A 500 -12.83 0.29 -30.66
CA SER A 500 -12.37 -0.19 -31.97
C SER A 500 -10.85 -0.02 -32.04
N PRO A 501 -10.09 -0.99 -32.57
CA PRO A 501 -8.65 -0.83 -32.77
C PRO A 501 -8.45 0.29 -33.79
N GLY A 502 -8.17 1.51 -33.33
CA GLY A 502 -8.02 2.68 -34.20
C GLY A 502 -8.46 4.04 -33.64
N MET A 503 -9.06 4.13 -32.45
CA MET A 503 -9.38 5.43 -31.83
C MET A 503 -8.60 5.64 -30.52
N ILE A 504 -7.29 5.86 -30.64
CA ILE A 504 -6.55 6.71 -29.71
C ILE A 504 -6.21 7.96 -30.51
N GLN A 505 -7.18 8.86 -30.69
CA GLN A 505 -6.86 10.22 -31.10
C GLN A 505 -6.33 10.95 -29.87
N SER A 506 -5.09 11.40 -29.99
CA SER A 506 -4.37 12.09 -28.95
C SER A 506 -5.16 13.27 -28.40
N THR A 507 -5.48 13.24 -27.11
CA THR A 507 -5.90 14.43 -26.38
C THR A 507 -4.74 15.42 -26.31
N GLN A 508 -5.06 16.72 -26.32
CA GLN A 508 -4.15 17.85 -26.54
C GLN A 508 -3.05 18.06 -25.48
N LYS A 509 -2.93 17.25 -24.42
CA LYS A 509 -1.97 17.48 -23.34
C LYS A 509 -0.52 17.10 -23.64
N GLY A 510 -0.28 16.22 -24.61
CA GLY A 510 1.08 15.87 -24.98
C GLY A 510 1.91 17.01 -25.57
N LEU A 511 1.42 18.23 -25.75
CA LEU A 511 2.18 19.31 -26.42
C LEU A 511 3.51 19.70 -25.73
N ILE A 512 3.68 19.46 -24.43
CA ILE A 512 4.95 19.73 -23.72
C ILE A 512 6.00 18.65 -24.04
N TRP A 513 5.58 17.39 -24.13
CA TRP A 513 6.47 16.22 -24.29
C TRP A 513 6.48 15.59 -25.70
N LYS A 514 5.43 15.79 -26.52
CA LYS A 514 5.29 15.35 -27.93
C LYS A 514 6.36 15.90 -28.87
N PRO A 515 6.90 17.12 -28.71
CA PRO A 515 7.98 17.60 -29.58
C PRO A 515 9.22 16.69 -29.59
N PHE A 516 9.34 15.79 -28.60
CA PHE A 516 10.46 14.86 -28.47
C PHE A 516 10.26 13.50 -29.16
N GLN A 517 9.03 13.07 -29.44
CA GLN A 517 8.78 11.82 -30.18
C GLN A 517 8.65 12.02 -31.70
N GLU A 518 8.10 13.14 -32.16
CA GLU A 518 7.76 13.33 -33.59
C GLU A 518 8.92 13.82 -34.48
N ASN A 519 10.09 14.12 -33.93
CA ASN A 519 11.26 14.58 -34.73
C ASN A 519 12.17 13.45 -35.26
N ARG A 520 11.75 12.18 -35.21
CA ARG A 520 12.40 11.09 -35.95
C ARG A 520 11.57 10.76 -37.19
N LEU A 521 11.80 11.47 -38.31
CA LEU A 521 11.65 10.94 -39.68
C LEU A 521 11.94 11.94 -40.82
N GLN A 522 12.53 13.12 -40.58
CA GLN A 522 13.05 13.93 -41.68
C GLN A 522 14.42 14.54 -41.37
N LYS A 523 15.34 14.33 -42.33
CA LYS A 523 16.76 14.77 -42.44
C LYS A 523 17.72 13.77 -41.77
N HIS A 524 18.49 12.97 -42.49
CA HIS A 524 19.34 13.34 -43.63
C HIS A 524 19.21 12.38 -44.84
N GLY A 525 18.87 12.96 -45.99
CA GLY A 525 19.50 12.61 -47.27
C GLY A 525 20.59 13.63 -47.58
#